data_AF-A0A102D5T4-F1
#
_entry.id   AF-A0A102D5T4-F1
#
_cell.length_a   1.000
_cell.length_b   1.000
_cell.length_c   1.000
_cell.angle_alpha   90.00
_cell.angle_beta   90.00
_cell.angle_gamma   90.00
#
_symmetry.space_group_name_H-M   'P 1'
#
loop_
_entity.id
_entity.type
_entity.pdbx_description
1 polymer ?
#
loop_
_entity_poly.entity_id
_entity_poly.type
_entity_poly.pdbx_seq_one_letter_code
_entity_poly.pdbx_strand_id
1 'polypeptide(L)'
;MDEPRTSVARAVRAAILTADPRAKAMAARQVARDWAAGRLAPVFDIAMPDMPARPALPELLPPNAMPKRGRGGSERGRIALIHALCHIEFVAIDLALDAAGRFGGERGPRFVSDWLGVAADEAMHFALLARRLVTLGSHYGAMPAHDGLWDAARETAHDVAARLAVVPMVLEARGLDVTPVTIERFEAAGDTRTARILQRILDDEIRHVRFGTSHFSAICTERGDSPPAQWKYLVTRYFRGAVKPPFNDSARRSAGLSYEFMEGVA
;
A
#
# COMPACT_ATOMS: atom_id res chain seq x y z
N MET A 1 39.09 6.37 -7.16
CA MET A 1 38.14 6.92 -6.18
C MET A 1 36.77 6.64 -6.74
N ASP A 2 36.04 5.71 -6.12
CA ASP A 2 34.66 5.44 -6.50
C ASP A 2 33.81 6.66 -6.14
N GLU A 3 33.02 7.17 -7.08
CA GLU A 3 32.13 8.29 -6.85
C GLU A 3 31.15 7.94 -5.72
N PRO A 4 30.87 8.83 -4.75
CA PRO A 4 30.02 8.47 -3.62
C PRO A 4 28.62 8.07 -4.11
N ARG A 5 28.27 6.80 -3.89
CA ARG A 5 26.95 6.25 -4.24
C ARG A 5 25.84 7.07 -3.58
N THR A 6 24.80 7.40 -4.35
CA THR A 6 23.57 8.02 -3.83
C THR A 6 23.01 7.19 -2.67
N SER A 7 22.62 7.84 -1.57
CA SER A 7 22.00 7.15 -0.44
C SER A 7 20.59 6.67 -0.80
N VAL A 8 20.19 5.52 -0.23
CA VAL A 8 18.84 4.98 -0.42
C VAL A 8 17.78 5.95 0.07
N ALA A 9 18.01 6.66 1.19
CA ALA A 9 17.07 7.66 1.68
C ALA A 9 16.88 8.83 0.70
N ARG A 10 17.94 9.34 0.07
CA ARG A 10 17.80 10.40 -0.95
C ARG A 10 17.03 9.92 -2.17
N ALA A 11 17.32 8.71 -2.64
CA ALA A 11 16.64 8.13 -3.80
C ALA A 11 15.14 7.90 -3.53
N VAL A 12 14.79 7.34 -2.36
CA VAL A 12 13.42 7.16 -1.89
C VAL A 12 12.70 8.50 -1.77
N ARG A 13 13.30 9.48 -1.10
CA ARG A 13 12.72 10.81 -0.92
C ARG A 13 12.44 11.51 -2.25
N ALA A 14 13.34 11.39 -3.21
CA ALA A 14 13.14 11.94 -4.55
C ALA A 14 11.93 11.31 -5.27
N ALA A 15 11.76 9.99 -5.14
CA ALA A 15 10.59 9.30 -5.70
C ALA A 15 9.28 9.75 -5.04
N ILE A 16 9.24 9.85 -3.69
CA ILE A 16 8.07 10.34 -2.94
C ILE A 16 7.67 11.77 -3.35
N LEU A 17 8.67 12.63 -3.64
CA LEU A 17 8.46 14.01 -4.07
C LEU A 17 8.21 14.20 -5.57
N THR A 18 8.03 13.11 -6.32
CA THR A 18 7.63 13.18 -7.73
C THR A 18 6.11 13.27 -7.85
N ALA A 19 5.56 14.41 -8.30
CA ALA A 19 4.11 14.62 -8.36
C ALA A 19 3.41 13.86 -9.51
N ASP A 20 4.03 13.81 -10.69
CA ASP A 20 3.43 13.16 -11.86
C ASP A 20 3.26 11.65 -11.62
N PRO A 21 2.06 11.07 -11.83
CA PRO A 21 1.81 9.69 -11.45
C PRO A 21 2.65 8.67 -12.21
N ARG A 22 2.90 8.91 -13.50
CA ARG A 22 3.70 8.00 -14.33
C ARG A 22 5.18 8.11 -13.93
N ALA A 23 5.68 9.32 -13.74
CA ALA A 23 7.05 9.56 -13.30
C ALA A 23 7.29 8.97 -11.90
N LYS A 24 6.34 9.10 -10.96
CA LYS A 24 6.45 8.48 -9.62
C LYS A 24 6.54 6.96 -9.71
N ALA A 25 5.65 6.32 -10.48
CA ALA A 25 5.70 4.88 -10.68
C ALA A 25 7.03 4.42 -11.31
N MET A 26 7.56 5.18 -12.27
CA MET A 26 8.88 4.91 -12.84
C MET A 26 10.02 5.11 -11.82
N ALA A 27 9.97 6.17 -11.03
CA ALA A 27 10.96 6.47 -9.99
C ALA A 27 10.97 5.39 -8.91
N ALA A 28 9.81 4.96 -8.41
CA ALA A 28 9.70 3.88 -7.42
C ALA A 28 10.37 2.58 -7.92
N ARG A 29 10.07 2.17 -9.16
CA ARG A 29 10.70 1.01 -9.79
C ARG A 29 12.19 1.21 -10.04
N GLN A 30 12.63 2.43 -10.33
CA GLN A 30 14.05 2.74 -10.48
C GLN A 30 14.79 2.56 -9.16
N VAL A 31 14.27 3.12 -8.06
CA VAL A 31 14.85 2.98 -6.71
C VAL A 31 14.98 1.50 -6.32
N ALA A 32 13.93 0.70 -6.52
CA ALA A 32 13.96 -0.73 -6.22
C ALA A 32 15.04 -1.48 -7.03
N ARG A 33 15.15 -1.18 -8.34
CA ARG A 33 16.19 -1.77 -9.21
C ARG A 33 17.60 -1.35 -8.81
N ASP A 34 17.79 -0.09 -8.44
CA ASP A 34 19.10 0.43 -8.02
C ASP A 34 19.53 -0.15 -6.68
N TRP A 35 18.61 -0.30 -5.74
CA TRP A 35 18.84 -0.99 -4.47
C TRP A 35 19.25 -2.45 -4.68
N ALA A 36 18.45 -3.21 -5.45
CA ALA A 36 18.72 -4.62 -5.71
C ALA A 36 20.06 -4.86 -6.43
N ALA A 37 20.52 -3.87 -7.22
CA ALA A 37 21.80 -3.93 -7.91
C ALA A 37 22.98 -3.36 -7.10
N GLY A 38 22.77 -2.98 -5.83
CA GLY A 38 23.83 -2.42 -4.97
C GLY A 38 24.31 -1.02 -5.38
N ARG A 39 23.56 -0.30 -6.23
CA ARG A 39 23.89 1.05 -6.69
C ARG A 39 23.58 2.14 -5.66
N LEU A 40 22.74 1.83 -4.68
CA LEU A 40 22.41 2.75 -3.59
C LEU A 40 23.17 2.38 -2.31
N ALA A 41 23.70 3.37 -1.61
CA ALA A 41 24.29 3.17 -0.30
C ALA A 41 23.19 2.99 0.78
N PRO A 42 23.35 2.07 1.75
CA PRO A 42 22.40 1.87 2.86
C PRO A 42 22.53 2.98 3.91
N VAL A 43 22.38 4.22 3.48
CA VAL A 43 22.56 5.44 4.27
C VAL A 43 21.24 6.18 4.38
N PHE A 44 20.93 6.65 5.59
CA PHE A 44 19.70 7.34 5.95
C PHE A 44 20.01 8.76 6.45
N ASP A 45 20.56 9.57 5.56
CA ASP A 45 21.11 10.91 5.83
C ASP A 45 20.11 12.05 5.60
N ILE A 46 18.85 11.74 5.31
CA ILE A 46 17.80 12.73 5.07
C ILE A 46 16.46 12.23 5.60
N ALA A 47 15.71 13.12 6.25
CA ALA A 47 14.37 12.81 6.74
C ALA A 47 13.39 12.62 5.57
N MET A 48 12.49 11.64 5.71
CA MET A 48 11.36 11.48 4.79
C MET A 48 10.38 12.65 4.96
N PRO A 49 9.75 13.12 3.87
CA PRO A 49 8.82 14.25 3.95
C PRO A 49 7.55 13.84 4.71
N ASP A 50 6.86 14.80 5.32
CA ASP A 50 5.59 14.55 6.02
C ASP A 50 4.44 14.25 5.03
N MET A 51 4.57 14.75 3.80
CA MET A 51 3.62 14.55 2.72
C MET A 51 4.34 14.19 1.41
N PRO A 52 3.82 13.23 0.64
CA PRO A 52 4.30 12.98 -0.72
C PRO A 52 3.89 14.13 -1.63
N ALA A 53 4.61 14.30 -2.74
CA ALA A 53 4.10 15.17 -3.78
C ALA A 53 2.84 14.56 -4.39
N ARG A 54 1.79 15.37 -4.53
CA ARG A 54 0.52 14.99 -5.14
C ARG A 54 0.36 15.66 -6.51
N PRO A 55 -0.18 14.96 -7.52
CA PRO A 55 -0.61 15.59 -8.77
C PRO A 55 -1.80 16.53 -8.51
N ALA A 56 -2.11 17.40 -9.47
CA ALA A 56 -3.28 18.29 -9.41
C ALA A 56 -4.63 17.52 -9.39
N LEU A 57 -4.65 16.31 -9.96
CA LEU A 57 -5.82 15.42 -9.97
C LEU A 57 -5.39 13.99 -9.59
N PRO A 58 -6.24 13.19 -8.92
CA PRO A 58 -7.64 13.48 -8.54
C PRO A 58 -7.78 14.54 -7.45
N GLU A 59 -8.91 15.25 -7.44
CA GLU A 59 -9.30 16.08 -6.29
C GLU A 59 -9.43 15.20 -5.04
N LEU A 60 -8.74 15.58 -3.96
CA LEU A 60 -8.79 14.87 -2.68
C LEU A 60 -9.87 15.48 -1.80
N LEU A 61 -10.94 14.72 -1.59
CA LEU A 61 -12.07 15.09 -0.73
C LEU A 61 -11.99 14.38 0.62
N PRO A 62 -12.51 14.99 1.69
CA PRO A 62 -12.69 14.27 2.95
C PRO A 62 -13.71 13.13 2.77
N PRO A 63 -13.61 12.02 3.56
CA PRO A 63 -14.47 10.85 3.38
C PRO A 63 -15.99 11.12 3.38
N ASN A 64 -16.44 12.12 4.15
CA ASN A 64 -17.84 12.51 4.22
C ASN A 64 -18.35 13.31 3.00
N ALA A 65 -17.44 13.84 2.18
CA ALA A 65 -17.75 14.53 0.92
C ALA A 65 -17.59 13.62 -0.32
N MET A 66 -17.15 12.37 -0.14
CA MET A 66 -16.97 11.44 -1.24
C MET A 66 -18.32 11.06 -1.88
N PRO A 67 -18.42 11.07 -3.23
CA PRO A 67 -19.63 10.61 -3.92
C PRO A 67 -19.98 9.17 -3.54
N LYS A 68 -21.27 8.88 -3.37
CA LYS A 68 -21.74 7.50 -3.15
C LYS A 68 -21.38 6.63 -4.36
N ARG A 69 -20.46 5.69 -4.17
CA ARG A 69 -20.09 4.71 -5.19
C ARG A 69 -21.00 3.49 -5.09
N GLY A 70 -21.58 3.08 -6.21
CA GLY A 70 -22.34 1.82 -6.29
C GLY A 70 -21.39 0.61 -6.26
N ARG A 71 -21.94 -0.60 -6.09
CA ARG A 71 -21.17 -1.86 -6.03
C ARG A 71 -20.63 -2.37 -7.38
N GLY A 72 -20.53 -1.52 -8.39
CA GLY A 72 -20.06 -1.90 -9.73
C GLY A 72 -21.10 -2.57 -10.64
N GLY A 73 -22.40 -2.45 -10.34
CA GLY A 73 -23.46 -3.05 -11.18
C GLY A 73 -23.62 -2.40 -12.56
N SER A 74 -23.38 -1.10 -12.67
CA SER A 74 -23.37 -0.36 -13.94
C SER A 74 -21.96 -0.13 -14.46
N GLU A 75 -21.81 0.17 -15.75
CA GLU A 75 -20.52 0.51 -16.36
C GLU A 75 -19.86 1.71 -15.66
N ARG A 76 -20.61 2.79 -15.43
CA ARG A 76 -20.15 3.95 -14.64
C ARG A 76 -19.66 3.54 -13.25
N GLY A 77 -20.38 2.62 -12.60
CA GLY A 77 -19.99 2.09 -11.29
C GLY A 77 -18.69 1.28 -11.33
N ARG A 78 -18.49 0.48 -12.37
CA ARG A 78 -17.25 -0.28 -12.60
C ARG A 78 -16.05 0.64 -12.85
N ILE A 79 -16.21 1.65 -13.70
CA ILE A 79 -15.17 2.65 -13.96
C ILE A 79 -14.79 3.39 -12.67
N ALA A 80 -15.77 3.79 -11.87
CA ALA A 80 -15.53 4.44 -10.58
C ALA A 80 -14.79 3.53 -9.58
N LEU A 81 -15.10 2.23 -9.58
CA LEU A 81 -14.40 1.24 -8.74
C LEU A 81 -12.95 1.05 -9.20
N ILE A 82 -12.69 0.92 -10.50
CA ILE A 82 -11.34 0.79 -11.05
C ILE A 82 -10.52 2.06 -10.75
N HIS A 83 -11.12 3.25 -10.85
CA HIS A 83 -10.44 4.50 -10.50
C HIS A 83 -10.08 4.57 -9.02
N ALA A 84 -11.00 4.15 -8.14
CA ALA A 84 -10.74 4.07 -6.71
C ALA A 84 -9.54 3.15 -6.40
N LEU A 85 -9.53 1.94 -6.98
CA LEU A 85 -8.43 0.99 -6.83
C LEU A 85 -7.14 1.57 -7.39
N CYS A 86 -7.18 2.20 -8.56
CA CYS A 86 -6.03 2.88 -9.16
C CYS A 86 -5.44 3.95 -8.23
N HIS A 87 -6.27 4.70 -7.50
CA HIS A 87 -5.80 5.65 -6.51
C HIS A 87 -5.18 4.97 -5.27
N ILE A 88 -5.77 3.86 -4.81
CA ILE A 88 -5.21 3.06 -3.72
C ILE A 88 -3.80 2.60 -4.07
N GLU A 89 -3.60 2.00 -5.25
CA GLU A 89 -2.27 1.58 -5.72
C GLU A 89 -1.29 2.76 -5.82
N PHE A 90 -1.75 3.93 -6.28
CA PHE A 90 -0.90 5.11 -6.36
C PHE A 90 -0.41 5.57 -4.99
N VAL A 91 -1.30 5.56 -3.98
CA VAL A 91 -0.92 5.90 -2.60
C VAL A 91 -0.05 4.81 -1.97
N ALA A 92 -0.27 3.53 -2.31
CA ALA A 92 0.52 2.41 -1.83
C ALA A 92 2.00 2.49 -2.25
N ILE A 93 2.30 3.05 -3.43
CA ILE A 93 3.68 3.40 -3.82
C ILE A 93 4.33 4.30 -2.77
N ASP A 94 3.64 5.37 -2.36
CA ASP A 94 4.16 6.32 -1.37
C ASP A 94 4.29 5.66 0.01
N LEU A 95 3.32 4.83 0.41
CA LEU A 95 3.34 4.13 1.70
C LEU A 95 4.55 3.19 1.83
N ALA A 96 4.82 2.41 0.79
CA ALA A 96 5.92 1.47 0.74
C ALA A 96 7.28 2.18 0.68
N LEU A 97 7.39 3.23 -0.15
CA LEU A 97 8.58 4.09 -0.17
C LEU A 97 8.84 4.75 1.19
N ASP A 98 7.80 5.30 1.83
CA ASP A 98 7.91 5.93 3.14
C ASP A 98 8.34 4.93 4.22
N ALA A 99 7.78 3.71 4.21
CA ALA A 99 8.22 2.67 5.12
C ALA A 99 9.74 2.40 4.95
N ALA A 100 10.18 2.14 3.72
CA ALA A 100 11.59 1.88 3.40
C ALA A 100 12.51 3.03 3.82
N GLY A 101 12.13 4.27 3.52
CA GLY A 101 12.95 5.45 3.78
C GLY A 101 12.95 5.90 5.25
N ARG A 102 11.82 5.76 5.94
CA ARG A 102 11.62 6.27 7.30
C ARG A 102 12.15 5.31 8.36
N PHE A 103 11.94 4.01 8.18
CA PHE A 103 12.31 3.00 9.17
C PHE A 103 13.50 2.13 8.74
N GLY A 104 13.97 2.26 7.49
CA GLY A 104 15.06 1.44 6.98
C GLY A 104 16.38 1.55 7.75
N GLY A 105 16.68 2.72 8.31
CA GLY A 105 17.88 2.93 9.14
C GLY A 105 17.83 2.14 10.45
N GLU A 106 16.66 2.04 11.08
CA GLU A 106 16.44 1.25 12.30
C GLU A 106 16.34 -0.25 11.99
N ARG A 107 15.66 -0.61 10.89
CA ARG A 107 15.26 -2.01 10.61
C ARG A 107 16.22 -2.78 9.69
N GLY A 108 17.13 -2.09 9.03
CA GLY A 108 18.20 -2.68 8.24
C GLY A 108 17.82 -3.14 6.83
N PRO A 109 18.78 -3.70 6.07
CA PRO A 109 18.66 -3.88 4.62
C PRO A 109 17.53 -4.79 4.15
N ARG A 110 17.17 -5.83 4.92
CA ARG A 110 16.06 -6.74 4.53
C ARG A 110 14.73 -6.01 4.52
N PHE A 111 14.46 -5.20 5.54
CA PHE A 111 13.26 -4.38 5.61
C PHE A 111 13.18 -3.42 4.42
N VAL A 112 14.30 -2.77 4.08
CA VAL A 112 14.39 -1.90 2.90
C VAL A 112 14.09 -2.66 1.61
N SER A 113 14.69 -3.84 1.42
CA SER A 113 14.44 -4.69 0.24
C SER A 113 12.97 -5.07 0.09
N ASP A 114 12.34 -5.50 1.18
CA ASP A 114 10.94 -5.93 1.17
C ASP A 114 10.02 -4.77 0.75
N TRP A 115 10.17 -3.59 1.38
CA TRP A 115 9.32 -2.42 1.07
C TRP A 115 9.62 -1.76 -0.28
N LEU A 116 10.87 -1.78 -0.75
CA LEU A 116 11.16 -1.35 -2.12
C LEU A 116 10.60 -2.35 -3.15
N GLY A 117 10.53 -3.64 -2.81
CA GLY A 117 9.81 -4.65 -3.57
C GLY A 117 8.33 -4.32 -3.68
N VAL A 118 7.66 -4.05 -2.55
CA VAL A 118 6.25 -3.61 -2.51
C VAL A 118 6.07 -2.36 -3.38
N ALA A 119 6.87 -1.30 -3.20
CA ALA A 119 6.76 -0.07 -3.99
C ALA A 119 6.85 -0.30 -5.51
N ALA A 120 7.66 -1.28 -5.94
CA ALA A 120 7.79 -1.63 -7.36
C ALA A 120 6.59 -2.42 -7.90
N ASP A 121 5.95 -3.24 -7.07
CA ASP A 121 4.71 -3.96 -7.38
C ASP A 121 3.53 -2.98 -7.46
N GLU A 122 3.36 -2.07 -6.49
CA GLU A 122 2.29 -1.08 -6.51
C GLU A 122 2.41 -0.11 -7.69
N ALA A 123 3.63 0.24 -8.09
CA ALA A 123 3.87 0.99 -9.31
C ALA A 123 3.40 0.24 -10.57
N MET A 124 3.51 -1.09 -10.58
CA MET A 124 3.00 -1.94 -11.66
C MET A 124 1.47 -2.06 -11.58
N HIS A 125 0.88 -2.27 -10.40
CA HIS A 125 -0.56 -2.34 -10.17
C HIS A 125 -1.25 -1.05 -10.62
N PHE A 126 -0.74 0.09 -10.17
CA PHE A 126 -1.15 1.41 -10.63
C PHE A 126 -1.13 1.51 -12.15
N ALA A 127 -0.02 1.14 -12.79
CA ALA A 127 0.11 1.23 -14.23
C ALA A 127 -0.87 0.30 -14.99
N LEU A 128 -1.20 -0.87 -14.45
CA LEU A 128 -2.19 -1.78 -15.03
C LEU A 128 -3.60 -1.18 -14.97
N LEU A 129 -4.00 -0.67 -13.82
CA LEU A 129 -5.31 -0.06 -13.62
C LEU A 129 -5.46 1.26 -14.38
N ALA A 130 -4.43 2.12 -14.37
CA ALA A 130 -4.42 3.37 -15.11
C ALA A 130 -4.60 3.13 -16.62
N ARG A 131 -3.89 2.13 -17.19
CA ARG A 131 -4.11 1.72 -18.58
C ARG A 131 -5.51 1.13 -18.79
N ARG A 132 -6.04 0.37 -17.82
CA ARG A 132 -7.40 -0.17 -17.92
C ARG A 132 -8.45 0.95 -17.99
N LEU A 133 -8.31 2.01 -17.20
CA LEU A 133 -9.20 3.18 -17.25
C LEU A 133 -9.24 3.80 -18.65
N VAL A 134 -8.09 3.98 -19.30
CA VAL A 134 -8.01 4.53 -20.66
C VAL A 134 -8.80 3.67 -21.65
N THR A 135 -8.69 2.35 -21.57
CA THR A 135 -9.47 1.44 -22.44
C THR A 135 -10.98 1.46 -22.20
N LEU A 136 -11.42 2.09 -21.10
CA LEU A 136 -12.84 2.27 -20.73
C LEU A 136 -13.29 3.72 -20.93
N GLY A 137 -12.53 4.54 -21.66
CA GLY A 137 -12.87 5.95 -21.91
C GLY A 137 -12.71 6.87 -20.70
N SER A 138 -11.92 6.46 -19.70
CA SER A 138 -11.64 7.23 -18.48
C SER A 138 -10.13 7.40 -18.26
N HIS A 139 -9.72 8.03 -17.17
CA HIS A 139 -8.30 8.18 -16.82
C HIS A 139 -8.13 8.34 -15.30
N TYR A 140 -6.91 8.09 -14.81
CA TYR A 140 -6.57 8.41 -13.43
C TYR A 140 -6.65 9.93 -13.21
N GLY A 141 -7.39 10.36 -12.19
CA GLY A 141 -7.74 11.77 -11.98
C GLY A 141 -9.12 12.21 -12.47
N ALA A 142 -9.84 11.38 -13.26
CA ALA A 142 -11.17 11.72 -13.79
C ALA A 142 -12.29 11.84 -12.74
N MET A 143 -12.04 11.35 -11.52
CA MET A 143 -12.98 11.32 -10.40
C MET A 143 -12.25 11.72 -9.12
N PRO A 144 -12.95 12.25 -8.09
CA PRO A 144 -12.33 12.55 -6.81
C PRO A 144 -11.91 11.28 -6.07
N ALA A 145 -10.96 11.44 -5.15
CA ALA A 145 -10.48 10.40 -4.26
C ALA A 145 -10.32 10.96 -2.83
N HIS A 146 -9.83 10.14 -1.89
CA HIS A 146 -9.59 10.56 -0.51
C HIS A 146 -8.21 10.09 -0.04
N ASP A 147 -7.60 10.80 0.91
CA ASP A 147 -6.22 10.53 1.34
C ASP A 147 -6.12 9.70 2.64
N GLY A 148 -7.21 9.04 3.04
CA GLY A 148 -7.30 8.34 4.33
C GLY A 148 -6.22 7.27 4.59
N LEU A 149 -5.63 6.70 3.53
CA LEU A 149 -4.47 5.79 3.66
C LEU A 149 -3.21 6.53 4.14
N TRP A 150 -2.94 7.72 3.60
CA TRP A 150 -1.80 8.52 4.00
C TRP A 150 -1.99 9.16 5.38
N ASP A 151 -3.23 9.51 5.76
CA ASP A 151 -3.53 9.96 7.11
C ASP A 151 -3.11 8.93 8.17
N ALA A 152 -3.38 7.64 7.92
CA ALA A 152 -2.92 6.56 8.80
C ALA A 152 -1.39 6.45 8.85
N ALA A 153 -0.70 6.68 7.73
CA ALA A 153 0.76 6.68 7.69
C ALA A 153 1.35 7.85 8.50
N ARG A 154 0.74 9.04 8.42
CA ARG A 154 1.15 10.21 9.21
C ARG A 154 0.98 9.99 10.70
N GLU A 155 -0.18 9.48 11.12
CA GLU A 155 -0.49 9.19 12.54
C GLU A 155 0.42 8.11 13.14
N THR A 156 1.10 7.34 12.31
CA THR A 156 2.02 6.26 12.72
C THR A 156 3.47 6.52 12.34
N ALA A 157 3.81 7.72 11.85
CA ALA A 157 5.14 8.02 11.33
C ALA A 157 6.26 7.94 12.39
N HIS A 158 5.92 8.00 13.67
CA HIS A 158 6.86 7.93 14.80
C HIS A 158 7.11 6.52 15.34
N ASP A 159 6.35 5.50 14.91
CA ASP A 159 6.47 4.14 15.45
C ASP A 159 6.30 3.09 14.35
N VAL A 160 7.39 2.39 14.02
CA VAL A 160 7.40 1.32 13.01
C VAL A 160 6.40 0.21 13.35
N ALA A 161 6.21 -0.15 14.61
CA ALA A 161 5.25 -1.19 14.99
C ALA A 161 3.82 -0.71 14.72
N ALA A 162 3.52 0.55 15.06
CA ALA A 162 2.22 1.16 14.75
C ALA A 162 1.97 1.24 13.25
N ARG A 163 2.99 1.63 12.46
CA ARG A 163 2.91 1.68 10.99
C ARG A 163 2.54 0.32 10.42
N LEU A 164 3.26 -0.73 10.82
CA LEU A 164 3.03 -2.09 10.33
C LEU A 164 1.67 -2.64 10.79
N ALA A 165 1.26 -2.36 12.02
CA ALA A 165 -0.03 -2.80 12.54
C ALA A 165 -1.22 -2.21 11.76
N VAL A 166 -1.14 -0.93 11.39
CA VAL A 166 -2.26 -0.21 10.77
C VAL A 166 -2.24 -0.31 9.25
N VAL A 167 -1.09 -0.13 8.60
CA VAL A 167 -1.03 -0.04 7.14
C VAL A 167 -1.09 -1.43 6.50
N PRO A 168 -0.04 -2.27 6.55
CA PRO A 168 -0.09 -3.57 5.87
C PRO A 168 -1.03 -4.57 6.55
N MET A 169 -1.14 -4.57 7.89
CA MET A 169 -1.92 -5.59 8.60
C MET A 169 -3.42 -5.28 8.72
N VAL A 170 -3.86 -4.04 8.51
CA VAL A 170 -5.29 -3.66 8.50
C VAL A 170 -5.74 -3.12 7.15
N LEU A 171 -5.10 -2.05 6.66
CA LEU A 171 -5.54 -1.36 5.45
C LEU A 171 -5.29 -2.20 4.18
N GLU A 172 -4.09 -2.75 4.00
CA GLU A 172 -3.76 -3.64 2.87
C GLU A 172 -4.44 -5.01 3.03
N ALA A 173 -4.43 -5.59 4.24
CA ALA A 173 -5.14 -6.83 4.54
C ALA A 173 -6.65 -6.79 4.21
N ARG A 174 -7.26 -5.59 4.14
CA ARG A 174 -8.64 -5.43 3.67
C ARG A 174 -8.81 -5.84 2.20
N GLY A 175 -7.80 -5.63 1.36
CA GLY A 175 -7.77 -6.07 -0.03
C GLY A 175 -8.00 -7.57 -0.16
N LEU A 176 -7.42 -8.37 0.75
CA LEU A 176 -7.57 -9.83 0.77
C LEU A 176 -9.02 -10.29 0.95
N ASP A 177 -9.84 -9.48 1.65
CA ASP A 177 -11.24 -9.78 1.92
C ASP A 177 -12.17 -9.33 0.79
N VAL A 178 -11.91 -8.15 0.22
CA VAL A 178 -12.86 -7.46 -0.68
C VAL A 178 -12.59 -7.71 -2.16
N THR A 179 -11.33 -7.98 -2.53
CA THR A 179 -10.93 -8.16 -3.92
C THR A 179 -11.53 -9.43 -4.55
N PRO A 180 -11.63 -10.59 -3.87
CA PRO A 180 -12.25 -11.79 -4.46
C PRO A 180 -13.69 -11.56 -4.96
N VAL A 181 -14.54 -10.96 -4.13
CA VAL A 181 -15.93 -10.62 -4.51
C VAL A 181 -15.96 -9.58 -5.64
N THR A 182 -14.95 -8.71 -5.70
CA THR A 182 -14.84 -7.73 -6.78
C THR A 182 -14.47 -8.41 -8.10
N ILE A 183 -13.54 -9.38 -8.09
CA ILE A 183 -13.17 -10.21 -9.25
C ILE A 183 -14.41 -10.92 -9.80
N GLU A 184 -15.15 -11.64 -8.96
CA GLU A 184 -16.38 -12.36 -9.35
C GLU A 184 -17.39 -11.44 -10.03
N ARG A 185 -17.56 -10.21 -9.53
CA ARG A 185 -18.46 -9.22 -10.14
C ARG A 185 -18.01 -8.77 -11.53
N PHE A 186 -16.71 -8.59 -11.75
CA PHE A 186 -16.18 -8.24 -13.07
C PHE A 186 -16.31 -9.40 -14.05
N GLU A 187 -16.08 -10.64 -13.59
CA GLU A 187 -16.30 -11.85 -14.40
C GLU A 187 -17.76 -12.01 -14.80
N ALA A 188 -18.70 -11.89 -13.85
CA ALA A 188 -20.12 -11.96 -14.11
C ALA A 188 -20.62 -10.85 -15.07
N ALA A 189 -19.91 -9.71 -15.12
CA ALA A 189 -20.18 -8.62 -16.06
C ALA A 189 -19.47 -8.80 -17.43
N GLY A 190 -18.78 -9.91 -17.67
CA GLY A 190 -18.04 -10.19 -18.91
C GLY A 190 -16.70 -9.44 -19.03
N ASP A 191 -16.25 -8.73 -17.99
CA ASP A 191 -15.00 -7.98 -17.98
C ASP A 191 -13.85 -8.83 -17.42
N THR A 192 -13.51 -9.88 -18.17
CA THR A 192 -12.41 -10.80 -17.83
C THR A 192 -11.04 -10.14 -17.83
N ARG A 193 -10.89 -8.96 -18.44
CA ARG A 193 -9.64 -8.21 -18.46
C ARG A 193 -9.40 -7.52 -17.13
N THR A 194 -10.41 -6.86 -16.57
CA THR A 194 -10.29 -6.25 -15.24
C THR A 194 -10.14 -7.33 -14.17
N ALA A 195 -10.93 -8.42 -14.25
CA ALA A 195 -10.82 -9.55 -13.33
C ALA A 195 -9.38 -10.10 -13.23
N ARG A 196 -8.71 -10.34 -14.36
CA ARG A 196 -7.32 -10.80 -14.39
C ARG A 196 -6.31 -9.80 -13.80
N ILE A 197 -6.54 -8.50 -13.97
CA ILE A 197 -5.69 -7.48 -13.35
C ILE A 197 -5.84 -7.55 -11.83
N LEU A 198 -7.07 -7.63 -11.33
CA LEU A 198 -7.36 -7.71 -9.90
C LEU A 198 -6.86 -9.01 -9.27
N GLN A 199 -6.92 -10.14 -10.00
CA GLN A 199 -6.35 -11.40 -9.54
C GLN A 199 -4.83 -11.28 -9.34
N ARG A 200 -4.12 -10.66 -10.29
CA ARG A 200 -2.69 -10.41 -10.14
C ARG A 200 -2.37 -9.57 -8.91
N ILE A 201 -3.13 -8.48 -8.70
CA ILE A 201 -2.97 -7.62 -7.52
C ILE A 201 -3.19 -8.43 -6.24
N LEU A 202 -4.27 -9.22 -6.16
CA LEU A 202 -4.57 -10.07 -5.02
C LEU A 202 -3.45 -11.09 -4.71
N ASP A 203 -2.86 -11.69 -5.74
CA ASP A 203 -1.77 -12.66 -5.57
C ASP A 203 -0.52 -12.00 -4.96
N ASP A 204 -0.20 -10.78 -5.39
CA ASP A 204 0.91 -9.98 -4.87
C ASP A 204 0.62 -9.45 -3.44
N GLU A 205 -0.63 -9.07 -3.15
CA GLU A 205 -1.06 -8.51 -1.86
C GLU A 205 -0.82 -9.46 -0.68
N ILE A 206 -0.99 -10.78 -0.88
CA ILE A 206 -0.72 -11.78 0.17
C ILE A 206 0.73 -11.69 0.66
N ARG A 207 1.67 -11.42 -0.26
CA ARG A 207 3.09 -11.26 0.07
C ARG A 207 3.35 -9.92 0.75
N HIS A 208 2.70 -8.84 0.33
CA HIS A 208 2.86 -7.52 0.95
C HIS A 208 2.41 -7.53 2.42
N VAL A 209 1.21 -8.07 2.68
CA VAL A 209 0.70 -8.27 4.04
C VAL A 209 1.63 -9.19 4.86
N ARG A 210 2.20 -10.23 4.24
CA ARG A 210 3.18 -11.12 4.90
C ARG A 210 4.45 -10.38 5.33
N PHE A 211 4.96 -9.44 4.53
CA PHE A 211 6.08 -8.62 4.97
C PHE A 211 5.71 -7.79 6.20
N GLY A 212 4.51 -7.18 6.19
CA GLY A 212 3.96 -6.48 7.35
C GLY A 212 3.95 -7.33 8.62
N THR A 213 3.30 -8.50 8.57
CA THR A 213 3.17 -9.40 9.73
C THR A 213 4.51 -9.94 10.22
N SER A 214 5.43 -10.26 9.30
CA SER A 214 6.73 -10.82 9.63
C SER A 214 7.63 -9.81 10.35
N HIS A 215 7.72 -8.57 9.83
CA HIS A 215 8.48 -7.51 10.46
C HIS A 215 7.85 -7.09 11.80
N PHE A 216 6.52 -7.00 11.85
CA PHE A 216 5.80 -6.68 13.09
C PHE A 216 6.09 -7.70 14.19
N SER A 217 6.00 -8.99 13.87
CA SER A 217 6.25 -10.07 14.83
C SER A 217 7.70 -10.08 15.33
N ALA A 218 8.67 -9.79 14.44
CA ALA A 218 10.07 -9.65 14.82
C ALA A 218 10.28 -8.48 15.79
N ILE A 219 9.68 -7.31 15.52
CA ILE A 219 9.74 -6.14 16.41
C ILE A 219 9.14 -6.46 17.78
N CYS A 220 7.98 -7.13 17.82
CA CYS A 220 7.36 -7.54 19.08
C CYS A 220 8.26 -8.50 19.86
N THR A 221 8.88 -9.46 19.18
CA THR A 221 9.82 -10.41 19.81
C THR A 221 11.05 -9.69 20.37
N GLU A 222 11.61 -8.73 19.64
CA GLU A 222 12.73 -7.88 20.10
C GLU A 222 12.35 -7.05 21.34
N ARG A 223 11.10 -6.61 21.44
CA ARG A 223 10.57 -5.82 22.56
C ARG A 223 10.07 -6.67 23.74
N GLY A 224 9.99 -8.00 23.58
CA GLY A 224 9.39 -8.90 24.58
C GLY A 224 7.86 -8.85 24.64
N ASP A 225 7.21 -8.32 23.60
CA ASP A 225 5.77 -8.17 23.50
C ASP A 225 5.12 -9.41 22.85
N SER A 226 3.88 -9.70 23.24
CA SER A 226 3.03 -10.64 22.49
C SER A 226 2.54 -9.99 21.19
N PRO A 227 2.87 -10.51 19.99
CA PRO A 227 2.48 -9.88 18.74
C PRO A 227 0.95 -9.71 18.60
N PRO A 228 0.09 -10.72 18.90
CA PRO A 228 -1.36 -10.52 18.82
C PRO A 228 -1.88 -9.44 19.78
N ALA A 229 -1.39 -9.41 21.03
CA ALA A 229 -1.83 -8.42 22.01
C ALA A 229 -1.40 -6.99 21.62
N GLN A 230 -0.15 -6.85 21.20
CA GLN A 230 0.41 -5.57 20.78
C GLN A 230 -0.26 -5.04 19.51
N TRP A 231 -0.59 -5.92 18.57
CA TRP A 231 -1.32 -5.52 17.38
C TRP A 231 -2.70 -4.97 17.72
N LYS A 232 -3.49 -5.68 18.55
CA LYS A 232 -4.81 -5.21 19.00
C LYS A 232 -4.73 -3.85 19.71
N TYR A 233 -3.71 -3.66 20.56
CA TYR A 233 -3.45 -2.39 21.22
C TYR A 233 -3.19 -1.26 20.20
N LEU A 234 -2.26 -1.47 19.26
CA LEU A 234 -1.87 -0.46 18.28
C LEU A 234 -3.01 -0.15 17.29
N VAL A 235 -3.75 -1.16 16.84
CA VAL A 235 -4.94 -0.97 16.00
C VAL A 235 -5.99 -0.15 16.75
N THR A 236 -6.29 -0.49 18.00
CA THR A 236 -7.26 0.29 18.81
C THR A 236 -6.82 1.74 19.00
N ARG A 237 -5.51 1.96 19.17
CA ARG A 237 -4.94 3.29 19.43
C ARG A 237 -4.90 4.17 18.18
N TYR A 238 -4.55 3.61 17.02
CA TYR A 238 -4.19 4.40 15.83
C TYR A 238 -5.15 4.23 14.65
N PHE A 239 -5.91 3.14 14.57
CA PHE A 239 -6.83 2.93 13.46
C PHE A 239 -8.19 3.60 13.75
N ARG A 240 -8.47 4.68 13.04
CA ARG A 240 -9.75 5.41 13.12
C ARG A 240 -10.81 4.71 12.27
N GLY A 241 -11.26 3.54 12.73
CA GLY A 241 -12.23 2.71 12.02
C GLY A 241 -12.54 1.41 12.76
N ALA A 242 -13.22 0.50 12.08
CA ALA A 242 -13.51 -0.83 12.60
C ALA A 242 -13.06 -1.89 11.60
N VAL A 243 -12.37 -2.92 12.09
CA VAL A 243 -11.93 -4.06 11.30
C VAL A 243 -13.10 -5.02 11.19
N LYS A 244 -13.86 -4.92 10.10
CA LYS A 244 -15.16 -5.61 9.97
C LYS A 244 -15.10 -6.85 9.09
N PRO A 245 -15.78 -7.95 9.47
CA PRO A 245 -15.96 -9.13 8.63
C PRO A 245 -16.83 -8.81 7.38
N PRO A 246 -16.91 -9.74 6.40
CA PRO A 246 -16.25 -11.05 6.35
C PRO A 246 -14.74 -10.94 6.13
N PHE A 247 -13.99 -11.88 6.72
CA PHE A 247 -12.56 -12.02 6.50
C PHE A 247 -12.26 -13.18 5.55
N ASN A 248 -11.26 -13.02 4.70
CA ASN A 248 -10.70 -14.14 3.94
C ASN A 248 -9.66 -14.88 4.80
N ASP A 249 -10.15 -15.78 5.67
CA ASP A 249 -9.30 -16.47 6.66
C ASP A 249 -8.13 -17.23 6.03
N SER A 250 -8.32 -17.80 4.84
CA SER A 250 -7.27 -18.52 4.13
C SER A 250 -6.16 -17.57 3.65
N ALA A 251 -6.52 -16.44 3.02
CA ALA A 251 -5.56 -15.45 2.55
C ALA A 251 -4.85 -14.74 3.71
N ARG A 252 -5.60 -14.33 4.75
CA ARG A 252 -5.05 -13.71 5.95
C ARG A 252 -4.08 -14.63 6.69
N ARG A 253 -4.44 -15.90 6.88
CA ARG A 253 -3.54 -16.91 7.48
C ARG A 253 -2.30 -17.13 6.62
N SER A 254 -2.47 -17.20 5.31
CA SER A 254 -1.34 -17.29 4.38
C SER A 254 -0.41 -16.10 4.56
N ALA A 255 -0.95 -14.89 4.74
CA ALA A 255 -0.17 -13.68 5.02
C ALA A 255 0.35 -13.56 6.46
N GLY A 256 0.19 -14.57 7.33
CA GLY A 256 0.70 -14.56 8.71
C GLY A 256 -0.21 -13.86 9.73
N LEU A 257 -1.41 -13.42 9.34
CA LEU A 257 -2.45 -12.99 10.27
C LEU A 257 -3.17 -14.23 10.82
N SER A 258 -2.65 -14.77 11.92
CA SER A 258 -3.24 -15.94 12.59
C SER A 258 -4.60 -15.59 13.21
N TYR A 259 -5.34 -16.64 13.61
CA TYR A 259 -6.62 -16.47 14.33
C TYR A 259 -6.45 -15.62 15.60
N GLU A 260 -5.33 -15.75 16.32
CA GLU A 260 -5.08 -15.02 17.56
C GLU A 260 -5.03 -13.50 17.37
N PHE A 261 -4.49 -13.04 16.22
CA PHE A 261 -4.53 -11.62 15.86
C PHE A 261 -5.97 -11.15 15.70
N MET A 262 -6.80 -11.96 15.04
CA MET A 262 -8.15 -11.58 14.61
C MET A 262 -9.23 -11.78 15.69
N GLU A 263 -8.95 -12.58 16.71
CA GLU A 263 -9.91 -12.86 17.78
C GLU A 263 -10.30 -11.59 18.55
N GLY A 264 -11.61 -11.32 18.65
CA GLY A 264 -12.16 -10.18 19.40
C GLY A 264 -12.00 -8.82 18.73
N VAL A 265 -11.71 -8.78 17.44
CA VAL A 265 -11.44 -7.56 16.65
C VAL A 265 -12.66 -7.07 15.86
N ALA A 266 -13.72 -7.90 15.79
CA ALA A 266 -14.98 -7.65 15.09
C ALA A 266 -16.13 -7.30 16.04
#